data_AF-A0A2D6U3C7-F1
#
_entry.id   AF-A0A2D6U3C7-F1
#
_cell.length_a   1.000
_cell.length_b   1.000
_cell.length_c   1.000
_cell.angle_alpha   90.00
_cell.angle_beta   90.00
_cell.angle_gamma   90.00
#
_symmetry.space_group_name_H-M   'P 1'
#
loop_
_entity.id
_entity.type
_entity.pdbx_description
1 polymer ?
#
loop_
_entity_poly.entity_id
_entity_poly.type
_entity_poly.pdbx_seq_one_letter_code
_entity_poly.pdbx_strand_id
1 'polypeptide(L)'
;MYVTTRNFVEWMYHYTEATQSTMVLLRTVGPDGVDDDTKANQIYSAYYMNMQSENPAIFDKLLYNEFTFVEFSDEDSAWVFCRDNFPANVPEDEDYFIQYVIFSNGAYVRGNNGMEGLKEPAPQPVE
;
A
#
# COMPACT_ATOMS: atom_id res chain seq x y z
N MET A 1 20.32 -17.63 -3.46
CA MET A 1 19.07 -18.35 -3.15
C MET A 1 17.97 -17.57 -3.85
N TYR A 2 17.30 -18.13 -4.84
CA TYR A 2 16.20 -17.45 -5.54
C TYR A 2 14.90 -17.84 -4.82
N VAL A 3 14.24 -16.88 -4.20
CA VAL A 3 12.93 -17.09 -3.58
C VAL A 3 11.90 -17.06 -4.71
N THR A 4 11.51 -18.23 -5.21
CA THR A 4 10.39 -18.38 -6.13
C THR A 4 9.10 -18.52 -5.32
N THR A 5 8.62 -17.42 -4.74
CA THR A 5 7.30 -17.37 -4.12
C THR A 5 6.27 -17.02 -5.19
N ARG A 6 5.31 -17.92 -5.41
CA ARG A 6 4.13 -17.63 -6.27
C ARG A 6 3.19 -16.61 -5.63
N ASN A 7 3.29 -16.45 -4.30
CA ASN A 7 2.48 -15.56 -3.50
C ASN A 7 3.29 -14.34 -3.05
N PHE A 8 2.80 -13.15 -3.42
CA PHE A 8 3.42 -11.87 -3.10
C PHE A 8 3.54 -11.62 -1.59
N VAL A 9 2.54 -12.02 -0.79
CA VAL A 9 2.56 -11.82 0.67
C VAL A 9 3.66 -12.68 1.32
N GLU A 10 3.83 -13.91 0.83
CA GLU A 10 4.92 -14.78 1.30
C GLU A 10 6.29 -14.21 0.93
N TRP A 11 6.42 -13.60 -0.25
CA TRP A 11 7.65 -12.90 -0.64
C TRP A 11 7.97 -11.75 0.33
N MET A 12 6.98 -10.92 0.69
CA MET A 12 7.15 -9.80 1.62
C MET A 12 7.58 -10.26 3.02
N TYR A 13 7.00 -11.36 3.51
CA TYR A 13 7.43 -11.95 4.78
C TYR A 13 8.88 -12.41 4.70
N HIS A 14 9.24 -13.23 3.71
CA HIS A 14 10.62 -13.69 3.58
C HIS A 14 11.64 -12.56 3.38
N TYR A 15 11.26 -11.52 2.64
CA TYR A 15 12.12 -10.36 2.44
C TYR A 15 12.39 -9.65 3.77
N THR A 16 11.34 -9.19 4.45
CA THR A 16 11.46 -8.42 5.69
C THR A 16 12.09 -9.22 6.83
N GLU A 17 11.90 -10.54 6.86
CA GLU A 17 12.59 -11.46 7.76
C GLU A 17 14.10 -11.53 7.44
N ALA A 18 14.46 -11.74 6.18
CA ALA A 18 15.86 -11.90 5.78
C ALA A 18 16.67 -10.60 5.94
N THR A 19 16.04 -9.44 5.70
CA THR A 19 16.68 -8.13 5.81
C THR A 19 16.56 -7.51 7.19
N GLN A 20 15.75 -8.10 8.09
CA GLN A 20 15.40 -7.53 9.38
C GLN A 20 14.90 -6.07 9.23
N SER A 21 14.05 -5.83 8.23
CA SER A 21 13.60 -4.48 7.85
C SER A 21 12.08 -4.33 7.99
N THR A 22 11.65 -3.07 7.98
CA THR A 22 10.24 -2.69 7.90
C THR A 22 9.92 -2.14 6.52
N MET A 23 8.80 -2.57 5.94
CA MET A 23 8.34 -2.12 4.63
C MET A 23 6.86 -1.74 4.67
N VAL A 24 6.54 -0.62 4.06
CA VAL A 24 5.17 -0.19 3.79
C VAL A 24 4.86 -0.42 2.33
N LEU A 25 3.84 -1.23 2.07
CA LEU A 25 3.20 -1.34 0.78
C LEU A 25 2.08 -0.29 0.71
N LEU A 26 2.11 0.52 -0.34
CA LEU A 26 1.06 1.47 -0.67
C LEU A 26 0.42 1.02 -1.97
N ARG A 27 -0.89 0.85 -1.95
CA ARG A 27 -1.68 0.40 -3.09
C ARG A 27 -2.87 1.32 -3.30
N THR A 28 -3.12 1.71 -4.54
CA THR A 28 -4.36 2.37 -4.92
C THR A 28 -5.47 1.33 -5.06
N VAL A 29 -6.56 1.51 -4.31
CA VAL A 29 -7.77 0.69 -4.40
C VAL A 29 -8.82 1.53 -5.10
N GLY A 30 -9.34 1.03 -6.22
CA GLY A 30 -10.31 1.73 -7.08
C GLY A 30 -10.26 1.17 -8.51
N PRO A 31 -10.99 1.77 -9.48
CA PRO A 31 -10.95 1.33 -10.88
C PRO A 31 -9.51 1.34 -11.44
N ASP A 32 -9.15 0.27 -12.15
CA ASP A 32 -7.85 0.10 -12.81
C ASP A 32 -7.58 1.28 -13.75
N GLY A 33 -6.54 2.06 -13.44
CA GLY A 33 -6.20 3.28 -14.16
C GLY A 33 -7.08 4.47 -13.73
N VAL A 34 -6.44 5.49 -13.17
CA VAL A 34 -7.08 6.80 -13.03
C VAL A 34 -6.96 7.55 -14.36
N ASP A 35 -7.67 7.07 -15.38
CA ASP A 35 -7.77 7.76 -16.68
C ASP A 35 -8.71 8.99 -16.61
N ASP A 36 -9.41 9.18 -15.49
CA ASP A 36 -10.31 10.30 -15.22
C ASP A 36 -9.61 11.37 -14.37
N ASP A 37 -9.22 12.48 -15.03
CA ASP A 37 -8.62 13.67 -14.44
C ASP A 37 -9.42 14.24 -13.25
N THR A 38 -10.74 14.01 -13.20
CA THR A 38 -11.61 14.49 -12.12
C THR A 38 -11.40 13.67 -10.86
N LYS A 39 -11.31 12.34 -11.01
CA LYS A 39 -11.04 11.41 -9.90
C LYS A 39 -9.59 11.55 -9.43
N ALA A 40 -8.65 11.71 -10.35
CA ALA A 40 -7.28 12.11 -10.02
C ALA A 40 -7.28 13.36 -9.14
N ASN A 41 -7.98 14.42 -9.56
CA ASN A 41 -8.04 15.68 -8.81
C ASN A 41 -8.73 15.57 -7.44
N GLN A 42 -9.65 14.62 -7.24
CA GLN A 42 -10.23 14.34 -5.92
C GLN A 42 -9.23 13.64 -5.00
N ILE A 43 -8.41 12.73 -5.54
CA ILE A 43 -7.28 12.10 -4.84
C ILE A 43 -6.21 13.14 -4.51
N TYR A 44 -5.88 14.02 -5.46
CA TYR A 44 -5.10 15.23 -5.19
C TYR A 44 -5.77 15.97 -4.02
N SER A 45 -7.01 16.42 -4.12
CA SER A 45 -7.63 17.24 -3.07
C SER A 45 -7.64 16.60 -1.66
N ALA A 46 -7.81 15.28 -1.56
CA ALA A 46 -7.83 14.55 -0.28
C ALA A 46 -6.43 14.26 0.31
N TYR A 47 -5.42 13.99 -0.51
CA TYR A 47 -4.08 13.56 -0.05
C TYR A 47 -2.97 14.60 -0.28
N TYR A 48 -3.19 15.58 -1.16
CA TYR A 48 -2.26 16.68 -1.52
C TYR A 48 -1.94 17.60 -0.35
N MET A 49 -2.87 17.77 0.60
CA MET A 49 -2.66 18.62 1.78
C MET A 49 -1.61 18.05 2.74
N ASN A 50 -1.38 16.73 2.75
CA ASN A 50 -0.48 16.08 3.70
C ASN A 50 0.82 15.56 3.05
N MET A 51 0.77 15.01 1.83
CA MET A 51 1.93 14.33 1.23
C MET A 51 2.81 15.18 0.32
N GLN A 52 2.26 16.20 -0.37
CA GLN A 52 3.01 16.88 -1.43
C GLN A 52 4.08 17.84 -0.91
N SER A 53 3.87 18.42 0.28
CA SER A 53 4.83 19.33 0.92
C SER A 53 6.08 18.62 1.40
N GLU A 54 5.98 17.33 1.78
CA GLU A 54 7.11 16.58 2.35
C GLU A 54 7.67 15.51 1.40
N ASN A 55 6.84 14.85 0.59
CA ASN A 55 7.24 13.70 -0.24
C ASN A 55 6.53 13.65 -1.62
N PRO A 56 6.74 14.66 -2.50
CA PRO A 56 6.04 14.77 -3.79
C PRO A 56 6.31 13.57 -4.73
N ALA A 57 7.51 12.98 -4.69
CA ALA A 57 7.87 11.87 -5.57
C ALA A 57 7.17 10.54 -5.26
N ILE A 58 6.72 10.33 -4.02
CA ILE A 58 5.97 9.11 -3.63
C ILE A 58 4.53 9.23 -4.16
N PHE A 59 3.96 10.43 -4.08
CA PHE A 59 2.61 10.70 -4.55
C PHE A 59 2.47 10.51 -6.07
N ASP A 60 3.41 11.05 -6.85
CA ASP A 60 3.43 10.83 -8.30
C ASP A 60 3.51 9.34 -8.63
N LYS A 61 4.35 8.57 -7.92
CA LYS A 61 4.45 7.12 -8.13
C LYS A 61 3.16 6.39 -7.77
N LEU A 62 2.41 6.83 -6.77
CA LEU A 62 1.13 6.21 -6.39
C LEU A 62 0.02 6.46 -7.40
N LEU A 63 0.05 7.61 -8.08
CA LEU A 63 -0.93 7.92 -9.12
C LEU A 63 -0.72 7.07 -10.37
N TYR A 64 0.54 6.81 -10.73
CA TYR A 64 0.89 6.10 -11.97
C TYR A 64 1.21 4.61 -11.80
N ASN A 65 1.34 4.12 -10.55
CA ASN A 65 1.60 2.71 -10.27
C ASN A 65 0.56 2.16 -9.29
N GLU A 66 0.07 0.94 -9.55
CA GLU A 66 -0.83 0.23 -8.64
C GLU A 66 -0.19 -0.09 -7.28
N PHE A 67 1.14 -0.24 -7.25
CA PHE A 67 1.90 -0.58 -6.05
C PHE A 67 3.15 0.30 -5.90
N THR A 68 3.34 0.84 -4.71
CA THR A 68 4.56 1.55 -4.29
C THR A 68 5.08 0.96 -2.99
N PHE A 69 6.39 0.72 -2.91
CA PHE A 69 7.06 0.19 -1.73
C PHE A 69 7.92 1.27 -1.10
N VAL A 70 7.81 1.41 0.22
CA VAL A 70 8.60 2.36 1.01
C VAL A 70 9.26 1.59 2.15
N GLU A 71 10.59 1.60 2.20
CA GLU A 71 11.37 0.93 3.24
C GLU A 71 11.67 1.88 4.41
N PHE A 72 11.63 1.34 5.62
CA PHE A 72 11.89 2.04 6.87
C PHE A 72 12.85 1.23 7.75
N SER A 73 13.53 1.95 8.65
CA SER A 73 14.41 1.34 9.66
C SER A 73 13.66 0.56 10.72
N ASP A 74 12.42 0.95 11.03
CA ASP A 74 11.64 0.42 12.14
C ASP A 74 10.13 0.64 11.97
N GLU A 75 9.35 -0.11 12.75
CA GLU A 75 7.89 -0.12 12.74
C GLU A 75 7.28 1.23 13.15
N ASP A 76 7.89 1.92 14.11
CA ASP A 76 7.38 3.19 14.62
C ASP A 76 7.47 4.29 13.54
N SER A 77 8.59 4.37 12.84
CA SER A 77 8.81 5.30 11.73
C SER A 77 7.85 5.02 10.57
N ALA A 78 7.67 3.74 10.20
CA ALA A 78 6.71 3.34 9.19
C ALA A 78 5.27 3.70 9.59
N TRP A 79 4.92 3.50 10.86
CA TRP A 79 3.61 3.85 11.38
C TRP A 79 3.37 5.35 11.40
N VAL A 80 4.32 6.14 11.90
CA VAL A 80 4.24 7.61 11.93
C VAL A 80 4.03 8.14 10.52
N PHE A 81 4.80 7.67 9.54
CA PHE A 81 4.60 8.00 8.14
C PHE A 81 3.17 7.68 7.68
N CYS A 82 2.67 6.47 7.95
CA CYS A 82 1.33 6.08 7.48
C CYS A 82 0.22 6.89 8.14
N ARG A 83 0.32 7.11 9.45
CA ARG A 83 -0.66 7.86 10.25
C ARG A 83 -0.76 9.31 9.82
N ASP A 84 0.37 9.93 9.51
CA ASP A 84 0.43 11.37 9.21
C ASP A 84 0.02 11.65 7.76
N ASN A 85 0.13 10.65 6.86
CA ASN A 85 -0.09 10.83 5.42
C ASN A 85 -1.36 10.15 4.88
N PHE A 86 -1.91 9.13 5.55
CA PHE A 86 -3.05 8.36 5.05
C PHE A 86 -4.18 8.18 6.08
N PRO A 87 -5.44 8.03 5.63
CA PRO A 87 -6.56 7.67 6.49
C PRO A 87 -6.34 6.34 7.20
N ALA A 88 -6.65 6.31 8.50
CA ALA A 88 -6.51 5.11 9.33
C ALA A 88 -7.52 4.00 9.00
N ASN A 89 -8.66 4.36 8.40
CA ASN A 89 -9.73 3.44 8.00
C ASN A 89 -10.07 3.68 6.52
N VAL A 90 -10.71 2.69 5.89
CA VAL A 90 -11.37 2.88 4.59
C VAL A 90 -12.35 4.05 4.71
N PRO A 91 -12.24 5.09 3.86
CA PRO A 91 -13.20 6.19 3.84
C PRO A 91 -14.60 5.68 3.43
N GLU A 92 -15.66 6.43 3.76
CA GLU A 92 -17.03 6.09 3.37
C GLU A 92 -17.22 6.01 1.83
N ASP A 93 -16.30 6.62 1.09
CA ASP A 93 -16.15 6.48 -0.35
C ASP A 93 -15.29 5.23 -0.64
N GLU A 94 -15.92 4.06 -0.63
CA GLU A 94 -15.29 2.75 -0.90
C GLU A 94 -14.81 2.62 -2.36
N ASP A 95 -15.24 3.52 -3.26
CA ASP A 95 -14.93 3.48 -4.68
C ASP A 95 -13.45 3.81 -4.97
N TYR A 96 -12.78 4.54 -4.07
CA TYR A 96 -11.36 4.86 -4.23
C TYR A 96 -10.62 5.25 -2.93
N PHE A 97 -9.57 4.53 -2.55
CA PHE A 97 -8.69 4.89 -1.42
C PHE A 97 -7.26 4.36 -1.54
N ILE A 98 -6.32 4.90 -0.75
CA ILE A 98 -4.96 4.34 -0.62
C ILE A 98 -4.94 3.32 0.52
N GLN A 99 -4.72 2.05 0.18
CA GLN A 99 -4.43 1.02 1.16
C GLN A 99 -2.95 1.07 1.51
N TYR A 100 -2.64 1.12 2.81
CA TYR A 100 -1.28 0.87 3.29
C TYR A 100 -1.22 -0.42 4.10
N VAL A 101 -0.13 -1.16 3.94
CA VAL A 101 0.15 -2.40 4.67
C VAL A 101 1.60 -2.40 5.13
N ILE A 102 1.81 -2.55 6.43
CA ILE A 102 3.13 -2.56 7.06
C ILE A 102 3.54 -4.00 7.36
N PHE A 103 4.69 -4.38 6.82
CA PHE A 103 5.38 -5.64 7.06
C PHE A 103 6.67 -5.36 7.82
N SER A 104 6.99 -6.19 8.80
CA SER A 104 8.22 -6.07 9.58
C SER A 104 8.67 -7.44 10.04
N ASN A 105 9.95 -7.75 9.87
CA ASN A 105 10.59 -8.96 10.40
C ASN A 105 9.80 -10.25 10.12
N GLY A 106 9.26 -10.42 8.91
CA GLY A 106 8.51 -11.62 8.53
C GLY A 106 7.05 -11.64 8.94
N ALA A 107 6.54 -10.55 9.51
CA ALA A 107 5.16 -10.47 9.98
C ALA A 107 4.40 -9.31 9.33
N TYR A 108 3.09 -9.51 9.20
CA TYR A 108 2.16 -8.40 9.04
C TYR A 108 2.01 -7.68 10.38
N VAL A 109 2.25 -6.37 10.38
CA VAL A 109 2.12 -5.53 11.57
C VAL A 109 0.73 -4.89 11.59
N ARG A 110 0.38 -4.16 10.52
CA ARG A 110 -0.88 -3.39 10.44
C ARG A 110 -1.19 -2.92 9.02
N GLY A 111 -2.43 -2.47 8.80
CA GLY A 111 -2.88 -1.77 7.61
C GLY A 111 -4.25 -1.15 7.84
N ASN A 112 -4.60 -0.13 7.05
CA ASN A 112 -5.92 0.53 7.16
C ASN A 112 -7.08 -0.29 6.59
N ASN A 113 -6.78 -1.28 5.73
CA ASN A 113 -7.74 -2.25 5.22
C ASN A 113 -7.20 -3.69 5.27
N GLY A 114 -6.40 -3.99 6.30
CA GLY A 114 -5.72 -5.28 6.43
C GLY A 114 -4.92 -5.66 5.18
N MET A 115 -4.94 -6.95 4.82
CA MET A 115 -4.32 -7.49 3.59
C MET A 115 -5.36 -7.81 2.51
N GLU A 116 -6.52 -7.16 2.55
CA GLU A 116 -7.59 -7.39 1.58
C GLU A 116 -7.16 -6.93 0.17
N GLY A 117 -7.49 -7.71 -0.86
CA GLY A 117 -7.03 -7.48 -2.24
C GLY A 117 -5.57 -7.87 -2.53
N LEU A 118 -4.77 -8.23 -1.51
CA LEU A 118 -3.42 -8.78 -1.68
C LEU A 118 -3.37 -10.32 -1.66
N LYS A 119 -4.47 -10.94 -1.24
CA LYS A 119 -4.62 -12.40 -1.24
C LYS A 119 -5.00 -12.85 -2.64
N GLU A 120 -4.44 -13.97 -3.09
CA GLU A 120 -4.91 -14.62 -4.31
C GLU A 120 -6.43 -14.83 -4.24
N PRO A 121 -7.18 -14.51 -5.32
CA PRO A 121 -8.60 -14.80 -5.34
C PRO A 121 -8.81 -16.30 -5.12
N ALA A 122 -9.86 -16.65 -4.37
CA ALA A 122 -10.22 -18.05 -4.20
C ALA A 122 -10.41 -18.70 -5.59
N PRO A 123 -9.96 -19.95 -5.80
CA PRO A 123 -10.12 -20.61 -7.07
C PRO A 123 -11.60 -20.59 -7.46
N GLN A 124 -11.90 -20.02 -8.62
CA GLN A 124 -13.27 -20.00 -9.13
C GLN A 124 -13.69 -21.44 -9.44
N PRO A 125 -14.89 -21.88 -9.02
CA PRO A 125 -15.40 -23.17 -9.45
C PRO A 125 -15.51 -23.16 -10.98
N VAL A 126 -15.02 -24.22 -11.61
CA VAL A 126 -15.15 -24.42 -13.05
C VAL A 126 -16.63 -24.69 -13.33
N GLU A 127 -17.29 -23.82 -14.10
CA GLU A 127 -18.65 -24.07 -14.62
C GLU A 127 -18.67 -25.23 -15.62
#